data_AF-A0AAV9ZDH6-F1
#
_entry.id   AF-A0AAV9ZDH6-F1
#
_cell.length_a   1.000
_cell.length_b   1.000
_cell.length_c   1.000
_cell.angle_alpha   90.00
_cell.angle_beta   90.00
_cell.angle_gamma   90.00
#
_symmetry.space_group_name_H-M   'P 1'
#
loop_
_entity.id
_entity.type
_entity.pdbx_description
1 polymer ?
#
loop_
_entity_poly.entity_id
_entity_poly.type
_entity_poly.pdbx_seq_one_letter_code
_entity_poly.pdbx_strand_id
1 'polypeptide(L)'
;QSTLLRLYIPSTNDHNEGPLGSARVHVRYHLNSNPASFSSLERYRRNNTEACAIKYITAEDLLHVMREVRKEDANGESAAFRKAVVDELERKARVHREKVRVAAEKKEAKEANFRVIGVEHDRAKIRAMTVPHLKAQYDVYEHIVKDAIIQKTTLVSIPHRQDKLDAVLAALDRYEAYVST
;
A
#
# COMPACT_ATOMS: atom_id res chain seq x y z
N GLN A 1 -17.57 9.04 5.76
CA GLN A 1 -18.04 7.90 4.95
C GLN A 1 -17.52 7.91 3.49
N SER A 2 -17.29 9.08 2.87
CA SER A 2 -16.77 9.23 1.48
C SER A 2 -15.52 8.41 1.12
N THR A 3 -14.57 8.29 2.06
CA THR A 3 -13.24 7.71 1.81
C THR A 3 -13.23 6.20 1.53
N LEU A 4 -14.25 5.46 2.00
CA LEU A 4 -14.35 4.00 1.84
C LEU A 4 -14.81 3.58 0.44
N LEU A 5 -15.45 4.48 -0.30
CA LEU A 5 -15.99 4.20 -1.64
C LEU A 5 -14.92 4.27 -2.74
N ARG A 6 -13.77 4.87 -2.45
CA ARG A 6 -12.64 5.00 -3.39
C ARG A 6 -11.46 4.09 -3.04
N LEU A 7 -11.62 3.21 -2.04
CA LEU A 7 -10.61 2.22 -1.71
C LEU A 7 -10.62 1.13 -2.78
N TYR A 8 -9.45 0.85 -3.38
CA TYR A 8 -9.33 -0.27 -4.30
C TYR A 8 -9.43 -1.57 -3.49
N ILE A 9 -10.49 -2.33 -3.75
CA ILE A 9 -10.75 -3.63 -3.15
C ILE A 9 -10.80 -4.65 -4.29
N PRO A 10 -10.17 -5.84 -4.13
CA PRO A 10 -10.21 -6.90 -5.13
C PRO A 10 -11.64 -7.25 -5.53
N SER A 11 -11.85 -7.56 -6.82
CA SER A 11 -13.16 -7.81 -7.42
C SER A 11 -13.97 -8.93 -6.73
N THR A 12 -13.28 -9.89 -6.12
CA THR A 12 -13.90 -10.98 -5.36
C THR A 12 -14.62 -10.49 -4.11
N ASN A 13 -14.15 -9.41 -3.49
CA ASN A 13 -14.78 -8.87 -2.28
C ASN A 13 -15.88 -7.86 -2.63
N ASP A 14 -15.71 -7.08 -3.71
CA ASP A 14 -16.77 -6.17 -4.18
C ASP A 14 -18.06 -6.94 -4.59
N HIS A 15 -17.95 -8.18 -5.08
CA HIS A 15 -19.14 -9.01 -5.39
C HIS A 15 -19.90 -9.46 -4.13
N ASN A 16 -19.20 -9.70 -3.02
CA ASN A 16 -19.78 -10.17 -1.76
C ASN A 16 -20.36 -9.02 -0.89
N GLU A 17 -20.03 -7.77 -1.22
CA GLU A 17 -20.42 -6.58 -0.44
C GLU A 17 -21.75 -5.94 -0.89
N GLY A 18 -22.41 -6.51 -1.90
CA GLY A 18 -23.74 -6.06 -2.35
C GLY A 18 -23.77 -4.57 -2.75
N PRO A 19 -24.65 -3.73 -2.16
CA PRO A 19 -24.77 -2.32 -2.53
C PRO A 19 -23.48 -1.51 -2.36
N LEU A 20 -22.64 -1.86 -1.39
CA LEU A 20 -21.40 -1.14 -1.11
C LEU A 20 -20.32 -1.44 -2.16
N GLY A 21 -20.23 -2.69 -2.60
CA GLY A 21 -19.38 -3.09 -3.72
C GLY A 21 -19.81 -2.42 -5.02
N SER A 22 -21.10 -2.43 -5.33
CA SER A 22 -21.65 -1.72 -6.49
C SER A 22 -21.37 -0.22 -6.45
N ALA A 23 -21.46 0.42 -5.28
CA ALA A 23 -21.14 1.83 -5.10
C ALA A 23 -19.67 2.14 -5.41
N ARG A 24 -18.74 1.28 -4.96
CA ARG A 24 -17.31 1.42 -5.26
C ARG A 24 -17.00 1.27 -6.72
N VAL A 25 -17.57 0.24 -7.36
CA VAL A 25 -17.43 0.01 -8.80
C VAL A 25 -17.97 1.22 -9.57
N HIS A 26 -19.14 1.73 -9.18
CA HIS A 26 -19.72 2.91 -9.82
C HIS A 26 -18.80 4.14 -9.72
N VAL A 27 -18.27 4.45 -8.54
CA VAL A 27 -17.36 5.60 -8.33
C VAL A 27 -16.04 5.42 -9.09
N ARG A 28 -15.58 4.18 -9.31
CA ARG A 28 -14.39 3.88 -10.13
C ARG A 28 -14.58 4.28 -11.59
N TYR A 29 -15.72 3.96 -12.17
CA TYR A 29 -16.04 4.31 -13.56
C TYR A 29 -16.59 5.72 -13.72
N HIS A 30 -17.17 6.30 -12.67
CA HIS A 30 -17.76 7.64 -12.68
C HIS A 30 -17.06 8.51 -11.62
N LEU A 31 -15.88 9.02 -11.98
CA LEU A 31 -15.03 9.79 -11.07
C LEU A 31 -15.69 11.08 -10.54
N ASN A 32 -16.65 11.61 -11.29
CA ASN A 32 -17.45 12.78 -10.93
C ASN A 32 -18.68 12.44 -10.08
N SER A 33 -18.96 11.15 -9.86
CA SER A 33 -20.07 10.68 -9.04
C SER A 33 -19.72 10.77 -7.56
N ASN A 34 -20.75 11.01 -6.75
CA ASN A 34 -20.69 11.05 -5.31
C ASN A 34 -21.63 9.96 -4.72
N PRO A 35 -21.60 9.70 -3.41
CA PRO A 35 -22.43 8.67 -2.81
C PRO A 35 -23.94 8.94 -2.96
N ALA A 36 -24.33 10.23 -2.98
CA ALA A 36 -25.72 10.64 -3.15
C ALA A 36 -26.22 10.36 -4.58
N SER A 37 -25.43 10.66 -5.62
CA SER A 37 -25.79 10.37 -7.01
C SER A 37 -25.91 8.88 -7.27
N PHE A 38 -25.00 8.06 -6.72
CA PHE A 38 -25.16 6.60 -6.77
C PHE A 38 -26.44 6.13 -6.09
N SER A 39 -26.70 6.60 -4.86
CA SER A 39 -27.89 6.22 -4.11
C SER A 39 -29.20 6.65 -4.79
N SER A 40 -29.20 7.83 -5.41
CA SER A 40 -30.33 8.32 -6.20
C SER A 40 -30.53 7.51 -7.48
N LEU A 41 -29.46 7.15 -8.19
CA LEU A 41 -29.53 6.29 -9.37
C LEU A 41 -30.07 4.88 -9.04
N GLU A 42 -29.61 4.29 -7.94
CA GLU A 42 -30.09 2.97 -7.52
C GLU A 42 -31.56 3.01 -7.09
N ARG A 43 -32.02 4.07 -6.41
CA ARG A 43 -33.44 4.28 -6.10
C ARG A 43 -34.28 4.48 -7.36
N TYR A 44 -33.79 5.29 -8.30
CA TYR A 44 -34.45 5.53 -9.60
C TYR A 44 -34.70 4.20 -10.34
N ARG A 45 -33.68 3.34 -10.39
CA ARG A 45 -33.77 2.01 -11.01
C ARG A 45 -34.75 1.09 -10.27
N ARG A 46 -34.60 0.97 -8.94
CA ARG A 46 -35.45 0.06 -8.12
C ARG A 46 -36.92 0.43 -8.14
N ASN A 47 -37.23 1.73 -8.15
CA ASN A 47 -38.61 2.21 -8.11
C ASN A 47 -39.24 2.33 -9.50
N ASN A 48 -38.53 1.94 -10.57
CA ASN A 48 -38.95 2.13 -11.95
C ASN A 48 -39.45 3.57 -12.21
N THR A 49 -38.68 4.54 -11.68
CA THR A 49 -39.06 5.96 -11.71
C THR A 49 -39.21 6.47 -13.15
N GLU A 50 -38.52 5.85 -14.11
CA GLU A 50 -38.67 6.12 -15.54
C GLU A 50 -40.10 5.89 -16.04
N ALA A 51 -40.70 4.74 -15.73
CA ALA A 51 -42.07 4.44 -16.16
C ALA A 51 -43.10 5.38 -15.52
N CYS A 52 -42.87 5.76 -14.26
CA CYS A 52 -43.69 6.76 -13.59
C CYS A 52 -43.53 8.15 -14.25
N ALA A 53 -42.30 8.55 -14.54
CA ALA A 53 -42.00 9.81 -15.19
C ALA A 53 -42.65 9.91 -16.56
N ILE A 54 -42.51 8.89 -17.41
CA ILE A 54 -43.11 8.85 -18.76
C ILE A 54 -44.64 8.98 -18.68
N LYS A 55 -45.26 8.39 -17.66
CA LYS A 55 -46.72 8.34 -17.53
C LYS A 55 -47.32 9.63 -16.96
N TYR A 56 -46.61 10.34 -16.08
CA TYR A 56 -47.19 11.40 -15.26
C TYR A 56 -46.48 12.74 -15.33
N ILE A 57 -45.25 12.82 -15.83
CA ILE A 57 -44.46 14.06 -15.86
C ILE A 57 -44.61 14.72 -17.23
N THR A 58 -45.02 15.99 -17.23
CA THR A 58 -45.08 16.79 -18.45
C THR A 58 -43.74 17.46 -18.76
N ALA A 59 -43.60 18.01 -19.96
CA ALA A 59 -42.41 18.78 -20.32
C ALA A 59 -42.19 20.00 -19.41
N GLU A 60 -43.27 20.62 -18.90
CA GLU A 60 -43.20 21.77 -18.02
C GLU A 60 -42.70 21.38 -16.61
N ASP A 61 -43.17 20.23 -16.11
CA ASP A 61 -42.69 19.64 -14.85
C ASP A 61 -41.18 19.33 -14.94
N LEU A 62 -40.73 18.77 -16.06
CA LEU A 62 -39.31 18.50 -16.30
C LEU A 62 -38.48 19.79 -16.28
N LEU A 63 -38.97 20.85 -16.93
CA LEU A 63 -38.31 22.16 -16.92
C LEU A 63 -38.29 22.79 -15.52
N HIS A 64 -39.30 22.55 -14.70
CA HIS A 64 -39.30 22.97 -13.30
C HIS A 64 -38.24 22.21 -12.48
N VAL A 65 -38.22 20.88 -12.57
CA VAL A 65 -37.22 20.04 -11.89
C VAL A 65 -35.80 20.42 -12.30
N MET A 66 -35.55 20.63 -13.60
CA MET A 66 -34.23 21.06 -14.09
C MET A 66 -33.80 22.42 -13.51
N ARG A 67 -34.74 23.33 -13.27
CA ARG A 67 -34.44 24.63 -12.62
C ARG A 67 -34.09 24.45 -11.15
N GLU A 68 -34.82 23.61 -10.42
CA GLU A 68 -34.53 23.34 -9.01
C GLU A 68 -33.19 22.63 -8.82
N VAL A 69 -32.89 21.61 -9.64
CA VAL A 69 -31.57 20.93 -9.61
C VAL A 69 -30.43 21.91 -9.86
N ARG A 70 -30.59 22.87 -10.78
CA ARG A 70 -29.57 23.91 -11.02
C ARG A 70 -29.39 24.84 -9.82
N LYS A 71 -30.46 25.15 -9.08
CA LYS A 71 -30.36 25.94 -7.84
C LYS A 71 -29.65 25.16 -6.75
N GLU A 72 -29.96 23.87 -6.61
CA GLU A 72 -29.27 22.99 -5.65
C GLU A 72 -27.80 22.83 -6.00
N ASP A 73 -27.46 22.62 -7.27
CA ASP A 73 -26.06 22.53 -7.73
C ASP A 73 -25.29 23.84 -7.52
N ALA A 74 -25.98 24.99 -7.57
CA ALA A 74 -25.37 26.30 -7.28
C ALA A 74 -24.89 26.42 -5.83
N ASN A 75 -25.37 25.58 -4.90
CA ASN A 75 -24.88 25.53 -3.52
C ASN A 75 -23.46 24.96 -3.41
N GLY A 76 -22.89 24.42 -4.49
CA GLY A 76 -21.47 24.07 -4.58
C GLY A 76 -21.04 22.83 -3.79
N GLU A 77 -21.97 22.08 -3.18
CA GLU A 77 -21.66 20.89 -2.38
C GLU A 77 -20.87 19.84 -3.18
N SER A 78 -21.25 19.61 -4.43
CA SER A 78 -20.53 18.72 -5.35
C SER A 78 -19.10 19.21 -5.64
N ALA A 79 -18.89 20.52 -5.71
CA ALA A 79 -17.56 21.10 -5.89
C ALA A 79 -16.71 20.94 -4.61
N ALA A 80 -17.30 21.19 -3.43
CA ALA A 80 -16.64 20.98 -2.14
C ALA A 80 -16.26 19.50 -1.92
N PHE A 81 -17.14 18.57 -2.28
CA PHE A 81 -16.85 17.14 -2.23
C PHE A 81 -15.67 16.76 -3.13
N ARG A 82 -15.65 17.23 -4.39
CA ARG A 82 -14.53 16.97 -5.31
C ARG A 82 -13.22 17.51 -4.76
N LYS A 83 -13.22 18.74 -4.25
CA LYS A 83 -12.02 19.35 -3.64
C LYS A 83 -11.51 18.51 -2.47
N ALA A 84 -12.38 18.13 -1.52
CA ALA A 84 -12.00 17.30 -0.38
C ALA A 84 -11.40 15.95 -0.79
N VAL A 85 -11.90 15.36 -1.89
CA VAL A 85 -11.34 14.11 -2.43
C VAL A 85 -9.95 14.32 -3.02
N VAL A 86 -9.75 15.38 -3.82
CA VAL A 86 -8.44 15.71 -4.40
C VAL A 86 -7.42 15.98 -3.30
N ASP A 87 -7.76 16.81 -2.32
CA ASP A 87 -6.90 17.16 -1.19
C ASP A 87 -6.45 15.90 -0.42
N GLU A 88 -7.36 14.95 -0.21
CA GLU A 88 -7.06 13.68 0.46
C GLU A 88 -6.16 12.77 -0.39
N LEU A 89 -6.36 12.71 -1.70
CA LEU A 89 -5.49 11.95 -2.61
C LEU A 89 -4.08 12.55 -2.65
N GLU A 90 -3.96 13.87 -2.72
CA GLU A 90 -2.67 14.56 -2.66
C GLU A 90 -1.96 14.31 -1.34
N ARG A 91 -2.69 14.38 -0.22
CA ARG A 91 -2.15 14.07 1.11
C ARG A 91 -1.62 12.63 1.17
N LYS A 92 -2.38 11.66 0.67
CA LYS A 92 -1.95 10.25 0.62
C LYS A 92 -0.71 10.07 -0.25
N ALA A 93 -0.68 10.69 -1.43
CA ALA A 93 0.46 10.64 -2.33
C ALA A 93 1.72 11.25 -1.68
N ARG A 94 1.59 12.39 -0.98
CA ARG A 94 2.69 13.00 -0.22
C ARG A 94 3.22 12.08 0.88
N VAL A 95 2.33 11.51 1.69
CA VAL A 95 2.73 10.57 2.76
C VAL A 95 3.40 9.33 2.18
N HIS A 96 2.92 8.81 1.06
CA HIS A 96 3.53 7.66 0.39
C HIS A 96 4.95 7.99 -0.11
N ARG A 97 5.12 9.11 -0.81
CA ARG A 97 6.43 9.58 -1.29
C ARG A 97 7.43 9.75 -0.15
N GLU A 98 7.00 10.33 0.96
CA GLU A 98 7.83 10.49 2.15
C GLU A 98 8.27 9.14 2.73
N LYS A 99 7.33 8.19 2.87
CA LYS A 99 7.65 6.84 3.36
C LYS A 99 8.63 6.12 2.45
N VAL A 100 8.47 6.24 1.14
CA VAL A 100 9.39 5.64 0.15
C VAL A 100 10.78 6.26 0.28
N ARG A 101 10.87 7.60 0.39
CA ARG A 101 12.15 8.29 0.57
C ARG A 101 12.86 7.85 1.84
N VAL A 102 12.19 7.90 3.00
CA VAL A 102 12.75 7.50 4.29
C VAL A 102 13.18 6.02 4.28
N ALA A 103 12.41 5.14 3.62
CA ALA A 103 12.79 3.74 3.49
C ALA A 103 14.05 3.55 2.63
N ALA A 104 14.19 4.31 1.53
CA ALA A 104 15.38 4.29 0.69
C ALA A 104 16.62 4.81 1.43
N GLU A 105 16.51 5.96 2.12
CA GLU A 105 17.60 6.52 2.94
C GLU A 105 18.05 5.55 4.03
N LYS A 106 17.11 4.90 4.73
CA LYS A 106 17.44 3.88 5.74
C LYS A 106 18.12 2.66 5.14
N LYS A 107 17.73 2.25 3.94
CA LYS A 107 18.35 1.12 3.25
C LYS A 107 19.78 1.46 2.85
N GLU A 108 19.98 2.63 2.26
CA GLU A 108 21.31 3.12 1.86
C GLU A 108 22.24 3.27 3.06
N ALA A 109 21.77 3.86 4.17
CA ALA A 109 22.54 3.98 5.40
C ALA A 109 22.93 2.62 5.99
N LYS A 110 22.05 1.61 5.93
CA LYS A 110 22.36 0.24 6.35
C LYS A 110 23.41 -0.40 5.45
N GLU A 111 23.26 -0.30 4.14
CA GLU A 111 24.25 -0.83 3.19
C GLU A 111 25.62 -0.17 3.36
N ALA A 112 25.67 1.15 3.60
CA ALA A 112 26.90 1.85 3.92
C ALA A 112 27.54 1.34 5.22
N ASN A 113 26.73 1.11 6.27
CA ASN A 113 27.23 0.56 7.53
C ASN A 113 27.82 -0.85 7.35
N PHE A 114 27.16 -1.72 6.56
CA PHE A 114 27.69 -3.06 6.27
C PHE A 114 29.03 -3.02 5.52
N ARG A 115 29.22 -2.05 4.62
CA ARG A 115 30.51 -1.85 3.92
C ARG A 115 31.62 -1.40 4.86
N VAL A 116 31.31 -0.58 5.87
CA VAL A 116 32.29 -0.14 6.88
C VAL A 116 32.70 -1.29 7.78
N ILE A 117 31.75 -2.14 8.19
CA ILE A 117 32.02 -3.31 9.03
C ILE A 117 32.90 -4.32 8.28
N GLY A 118 32.57 -4.59 7.01
CA GLY A 118 33.30 -5.54 6.19
C GLY A 118 33.21 -6.99 6.69
N VAL A 119 33.83 -7.90 5.93
CA VAL A 119 33.91 -9.31 6.29
C VAL A 119 35.07 -9.49 7.25
N GLU A 120 34.81 -10.01 8.46
CA GLU A 120 35.88 -10.43 9.37
C GLU A 120 36.37 -11.83 8.97
N HIS A 121 37.69 -11.98 8.86
CA HIS A 121 38.34 -13.22 8.45
C HIS A 121 38.95 -13.98 9.63
N ASP A 122 39.21 -13.31 10.76
CA ASP A 122 39.80 -13.93 11.92
C ASP A 122 38.78 -14.77 12.71
N ARG A 123 38.90 -16.10 12.60
CA ARG A 123 38.04 -17.08 13.30
C ARG A 123 38.08 -16.92 14.82
N ALA A 124 39.23 -16.54 15.40
CA ALA A 124 39.34 -16.36 16.84
C ALA A 124 38.54 -15.12 17.28
N LYS A 125 38.58 -14.04 16.50
CA LYS A 125 37.75 -12.85 16.75
C LYS A 125 36.26 -13.16 16.61
N ILE A 126 35.85 -13.88 15.56
CA ILE A 126 34.44 -14.25 15.36
C ILE A 126 33.90 -15.05 16.55
N ARG A 127 34.68 -16.02 17.07
CA ARG A 127 34.29 -16.80 18.26
C ARG A 127 34.11 -15.94 19.51
N ALA A 128 34.92 -14.88 19.66
CA ALA A 128 34.85 -13.93 20.77
C ALA A 128 33.76 -12.86 20.60
N MET A 129 33.11 -12.75 19.43
CA MET A 129 32.09 -11.74 19.18
C MET A 129 30.88 -11.89 20.09
N THR A 130 30.33 -10.74 20.50
CA THR A 130 29.04 -10.67 21.18
C THR A 130 27.90 -10.87 20.19
N VAL A 131 26.69 -11.21 20.68
CA VAL A 131 25.52 -11.43 19.82
C VAL A 131 25.24 -10.27 18.85
N PRO A 132 25.35 -8.98 19.23
CA PRO A 132 25.21 -7.87 18.29
C PRO A 132 26.22 -7.89 17.14
N HIS A 133 27.49 -8.21 17.43
CA HIS A 133 28.54 -8.27 16.40
C HIS A 133 28.36 -9.48 15.48
N LEU A 134 27.91 -10.62 16.00
CA LEU A 134 27.56 -11.79 15.18
C LEU A 134 26.39 -11.50 14.24
N LYS A 135 25.37 -10.75 14.71
CA LYS A 135 24.28 -10.29 13.84
C LYS A 135 24.78 -9.35 12.74
N ALA A 136 25.67 -8.42 13.09
CA ALA A 136 26.25 -7.51 12.10
C ALA A 136 27.06 -8.26 11.03
N GLN A 137 27.87 -9.25 11.43
CA GLN A 137 28.59 -10.11 10.48
C GLN A 137 27.62 -10.95 9.63
N TYR A 138 26.55 -11.50 10.23
CA TYR A 138 25.50 -12.18 9.48
C TYR A 138 24.88 -11.28 8.40
N ASP A 139 24.51 -10.05 8.76
CA ASP A 139 23.93 -9.07 7.83
C ASP A 139 24.91 -8.70 6.69
N VAL A 140 26.22 -8.64 6.97
CA VAL A 140 27.26 -8.44 5.93
C VAL A 140 27.27 -9.61 4.95
N TYR A 141 27.24 -10.86 5.43
CA TYR A 141 27.18 -12.03 4.54
C TYR A 141 25.86 -12.10 3.75
N GLU A 142 24.74 -11.66 4.33
CA GLU A 142 23.43 -11.63 3.67
C GLU A 142 23.37 -10.58 2.54
N HIS A 143 23.83 -9.36 2.82
CA HIS A 143 23.60 -8.20 1.96
C HIS A 143 24.79 -7.83 1.06
N ILE A 144 26.03 -8.02 1.51
CA ILE A 144 27.24 -7.67 0.75
C ILE A 144 27.76 -8.87 -0.01
N VAL A 145 28.07 -9.97 0.70
CA VAL A 145 28.60 -11.20 0.09
C VAL A 145 27.51 -11.94 -0.70
N LYS A 146 26.25 -11.77 -0.31
CA LYS A 146 25.08 -12.45 -0.88
C LYS A 146 25.21 -13.97 -0.82
N ASP A 147 25.63 -14.50 0.33
CA ASP A 147 25.70 -15.94 0.56
C ASP A 147 24.31 -16.57 0.45
N ALA A 148 24.16 -17.53 -0.47
CA ALA A 148 22.88 -18.10 -0.84
C ALA A 148 22.20 -18.90 0.29
N ILE A 149 22.96 -19.40 1.27
CA ILE A 149 22.44 -20.16 2.40
C ILE A 149 21.95 -19.20 3.49
N ILE A 150 22.73 -18.16 3.78
CA ILE A 150 22.35 -17.10 4.71
C ILE A 150 21.11 -16.36 4.21
N GLN A 151 20.97 -16.06 2.91
CA GLN A 151 19.76 -15.40 2.38
C GLN A 151 18.48 -16.25 2.51
N LYS A 152 18.60 -17.57 2.58
CA LYS A 152 17.47 -18.49 2.79
C LYS A 152 17.15 -18.69 4.27
N THR A 153 18.08 -18.36 5.15
CA THR A 153 17.94 -18.53 6.59
C THR A 153 17.61 -17.17 7.20
N THR A 154 16.67 -17.11 8.15
CA THR A 154 16.36 -15.84 8.81
C THR A 154 16.97 -15.81 10.20
N LEU A 155 17.42 -14.65 10.68
CA LEU A 155 17.90 -14.52 12.07
C LEU A 155 16.85 -14.94 13.11
N VAL A 156 15.56 -14.93 12.75
CA VAL A 156 14.45 -15.41 13.59
C VAL A 156 14.49 -16.92 13.78
N SER A 157 14.88 -17.68 12.75
CA SER A 157 15.00 -19.15 12.83
C SER A 157 16.25 -19.63 13.57
N ILE A 158 17.21 -18.74 13.87
CA ILE A 158 18.43 -19.04 14.64
C ILE A 158 18.51 -18.17 15.91
N PRO A 159 17.65 -18.44 16.93
CA PRO A 159 17.50 -17.56 18.08
C PRO A 159 18.71 -17.59 19.02
N HIS A 160 19.44 -18.70 19.12
CA HIS A 160 20.55 -18.82 20.06
C HIS A 160 21.84 -18.16 19.54
N ARG A 161 22.77 -17.88 20.45
CA ARG A 161 24.09 -17.32 20.07
C ARG A 161 24.92 -18.32 19.28
N GLN A 162 24.90 -19.58 19.69
CA GLN A 162 25.71 -20.63 19.08
C GLN A 162 25.32 -20.86 17.62
N ASP A 163 24.02 -20.96 17.34
CA ASP A 163 23.52 -21.10 15.96
C ASP A 163 23.97 -19.95 15.04
N LYS A 164 23.99 -18.72 15.55
CA LYS A 164 24.49 -17.55 14.80
C LYS A 164 25.99 -17.64 14.55
N LEU A 165 26.76 -18.05 15.56
CA LEU A 165 28.19 -18.24 15.44
C LEU A 165 28.51 -19.31 14.39
N ASP A 166 27.83 -20.44 14.46
CA ASP A 166 28.01 -21.55 13.53
C ASP A 166 27.61 -21.15 12.10
N ALA A 167 26.51 -20.39 11.94
CA ALA A 167 26.09 -19.86 10.65
C ALA A 167 27.12 -18.89 10.03
N VAL A 168 27.67 -17.97 10.83
CA VAL A 168 28.70 -17.01 10.37
C VAL A 168 30.01 -17.73 10.03
N LEU A 169 30.45 -18.69 10.84
CA LEU A 169 31.66 -19.48 10.55
C LEU A 169 31.50 -20.32 9.28
N ALA A 170 30.35 -20.97 9.11
CA ALA A 170 30.07 -21.74 7.90
C ALA A 170 30.01 -20.84 6.65
N ALA A 171 29.51 -19.61 6.78
CA ALA A 171 29.53 -18.63 5.70
C ALA A 171 30.95 -18.15 5.37
N LEU A 172 31.79 -17.95 6.38
CA LEU A 172 33.22 -17.67 6.18
C LEU A 172 33.91 -18.80 5.42
N ASP A 173 33.70 -20.06 5.81
CA ASP A 173 34.29 -21.22 5.11
C ASP A 173 33.89 -21.24 3.62
N ARG A 174 32.63 -20.93 3.31
CA ARG A 174 32.14 -20.85 1.92
C ARG A 174 32.74 -19.67 1.15
N TYR A 175 32.87 -18.52 1.81
CA TYR A 175 33.47 -17.33 1.21
C TYR A 175 34.95 -17.54 0.91
N GLU A 176 35.71 -18.11 1.85
CA GLU A 176 37.12 -18.46 1.65
C GLU A 176 37.31 -19.49 0.53
N ALA A 177 36.42 -20.49 0.44
CA ALA A 177 36.43 -21.46 -0.64
C ALA A 177 36.16 -20.81 -2.01
N TYR A 178 35.23 -19.85 -2.08
CA TYR A 178 34.92 -19.12 -3.32
C TYR A 178 36.06 -18.19 -3.76
N VAL A 179 36.68 -17.47 -2.83
CA VAL A 179 37.76 -16.51 -3.11
C VAL A 179 39.08 -17.21 -3.48
N SER A 180 39.28 -18.46 -3.05
CA SER A 180 40.48 -19.25 -3.36
C SER A 180 40.46 -19.94 -4.73
N THR A 181 39.34 -19.86 -5.46
CA THR A 181 39.16 -20.33 -6.84
C THR A 181 39.25 -19.18 -7.82
#